data_AF-A0A699Y957-F1
#
_entry.id   AF-A0A699Y957-F1
#
_cell.length_a   1.000
_cell.length_b   1.000
_cell.length_c   1.000
_cell.angle_alpha   90.00
_cell.angle_beta   90.00
_cell.angle_gamma   90.00
#
_symmetry.space_group_name_H-M   'P 1'
#
loop_
_entity.id
_entity.type
_entity.pdbx_description
1 polymer ?
#
loop_
_entity_poly.entity_id
_entity_poly.type
_entity_poly.pdbx_seq_one_letter_code
_entity_poly.pdbx_strand_id
1 'polypeptide(L)'
;MGSRVRYLVDTPEMIWGCLDTQQHLDAARRFLRAQHVHQLLLDTYSRDQLARFPLLNHQWPLVLKFKQQVEDAALAGLASQSALATPVAADALATVCALRGWDSQAALAQLLASRRTWLV
;
A
#
# COMPACT_ATOMS: atom_id res chain seq x y z
N MET A 1 15.05 -13.02 12.80
CA MET A 1 14.58 -13.71 11.58
C MET A 1 13.10 -14.07 11.62
N GLY A 2 12.66 -14.99 12.50
CA GLY A 2 11.28 -15.52 12.49
C GLY A 2 10.15 -14.48 12.61
N SER A 3 10.30 -13.46 13.46
CA SER A 3 9.32 -12.37 13.58
C SER A 3 9.19 -11.51 12.31
N ARG A 4 10.31 -11.27 11.59
CA ARG A 4 10.32 -10.54 10.32
C ARG A 4 9.65 -11.35 9.21
N VAL A 5 9.93 -12.66 9.15
CA VAL A 5 9.26 -13.58 8.22
C VAL A 5 7.76 -13.59 8.49
N ARG A 6 7.35 -13.74 9.75
CA ARG A 6 5.94 -13.68 10.15
C ARG A 6 5.27 -12.36 9.74
N TYR A 7 5.92 -11.23 10.00
CA TYR A 7 5.41 -9.91 9.60
C TYR A 7 5.07 -9.85 8.10
N LEU A 8 5.92 -10.42 7.24
CA LEU A 8 5.72 -10.47 5.79
C LEU A 8 4.61 -11.44 5.38
N VAL A 9 4.56 -12.63 6.00
CA VAL A 9 3.51 -13.63 5.75
C VAL A 9 2.13 -13.10 6.14
N ASP A 10 2.05 -12.36 7.24
CA ASP A 10 0.79 -11.76 7.73
C ASP A 10 0.44 -10.45 6.98
N THR A 11 1.32 -9.93 6.11
CA THR A 11 1.10 -8.64 5.42
C THR A 11 -0.12 -8.63 4.49
N PRO A 12 -0.35 -9.64 3.64
CA PRO A 12 -1.52 -9.69 2.76
C PRO A 12 -2.85 -9.53 3.50
N GLU A 13 -3.04 -10.28 4.59
CA GLU A 13 -4.26 -10.25 5.40
C GLU A 13 -4.46 -8.87 6.04
N MET A 14 -3.40 -8.29 6.59
CA MET A 14 -3.45 -6.96 7.19
C MET A 14 -3.78 -5.87 6.17
N ILE A 15 -3.23 -5.96 4.94
CA ILE A 15 -3.55 -5.01 3.87
C ILE A 15 -5.01 -5.17 3.45
N TRP A 16 -5.48 -6.40 3.26
CA TRP A 16 -6.89 -6.66 2.93
C TRP A 16 -7.84 -6.08 3.98
N GLY A 17 -7.59 -6.30 5.27
CA GLY A 17 -8.44 -5.73 6.33
C GLY A 17 -8.47 -4.19 6.32
N CYS A 18 -7.35 -3.54 5.98
CA CYS A 18 -7.32 -2.09 5.77
C CYS A 18 -8.14 -1.65 4.55
N LEU A 19 -8.09 -2.41 3.44
CA LEU A 19 -8.87 -2.12 2.24
C LEU A 19 -10.38 -2.27 2.49
N ASP A 20 -10.81 -3.34 3.18
CA ASP A 20 -12.21 -3.57 3.53
C ASP A 20 -12.80 -2.46 4.41
N THR A 21 -11.95 -1.81 5.22
CA THR A 21 -12.33 -0.71 6.11
C THR A 21 -12.00 0.68 5.55
N GLN A 22 -11.58 0.77 4.29
CA GLN A 22 -11.19 2.01 3.61
C GLN A 22 -10.06 2.81 4.29
N GLN A 23 -9.19 2.14 5.04
CA GLN A 23 -7.99 2.72 5.66
C GLN A 23 -6.79 2.61 4.71
N HIS A 24 -6.81 3.33 3.59
CA HIS A 24 -5.84 3.14 2.51
C HIS A 24 -4.42 3.52 2.94
N LEU A 25 -4.26 4.55 3.78
CA LEU A 25 -2.93 5.00 4.19
C LEU A 25 -2.24 3.96 5.07
N ASP A 26 -2.98 3.28 5.92
CA ASP A 26 -2.44 2.22 6.76
C ASP A 26 -2.09 0.97 5.93
N ALA A 27 -2.88 0.65 4.90
CA ALA A 27 -2.51 -0.36 3.91
C ALA A 27 -1.17 -0.01 3.21
N ALA A 28 -1.03 1.23 2.74
CA ALA A 28 0.18 1.71 2.08
C ALA A 28 1.40 1.68 3.00
N ARG A 29 1.25 2.13 4.26
CA ARG A 29 2.32 2.06 5.27
C ARG A 29 2.73 0.63 5.56
N ARG A 30 1.77 -0.30 5.70
CA ARG A 30 2.03 -1.73 5.92
C ARG A 30 2.84 -2.30 4.74
N PHE A 31 2.46 -1.98 3.51
CA PHE A 31 3.17 -2.36 2.29
C PHE A 31 4.61 -1.83 2.25
N LEU A 32 4.81 -0.53 2.43
CA LEU A 32 6.14 0.10 2.40
C LEU A 32 7.07 -0.49 3.48
N ARG A 33 6.55 -0.71 4.69
CA ARG A 33 7.29 -1.39 5.76
C ARG A 33 7.62 -2.84 5.38
N ALA A 34 6.72 -3.55 4.71
CA ALA A 34 6.99 -4.91 4.25
C ALA A 34 8.12 -4.94 3.20
N GLN A 35 8.18 -3.97 2.28
CA GLN A 35 9.32 -3.82 1.37
C GLN A 35 10.63 -3.61 2.12
N HIS A 36 10.64 -2.72 3.11
CA HIS A 36 11.82 -2.48 3.91
C HIS A 36 12.26 -3.72 4.71
N VAL A 37 11.31 -4.43 5.34
CA VAL A 37 11.59 -5.65 6.11
C VAL A 37 12.11 -6.77 5.20
N HIS A 38 11.54 -6.93 3.99
CA HIS A 38 12.01 -7.90 3.02
C HIS A 38 13.43 -7.60 2.56
N GLN A 39 13.72 -6.33 2.21
CA GLN A 39 15.08 -5.91 1.85
C GLN A 39 16.08 -6.19 2.98
N LEU A 40 15.71 -5.84 4.21
CA LEU A 40 16.55 -6.11 5.39
C LEU A 40 16.81 -7.60 5.60
N LEU A 41 15.85 -8.49 5.28
CA LEU A 41 16.07 -9.94 5.33
C LEU A 41 17.09 -10.40 4.29
N LEU A 42 17.01 -9.88 3.05
CA LEU A 42 17.97 -10.18 1.99
C LEU A 42 19.38 -9.69 2.31
N ASP A 43 19.49 -8.51 2.94
CA ASP A 43 20.78 -7.91 3.28
C ASP A 43 21.44 -8.58 4.50
N THR A 44 20.64 -9.12 5.43
CA THR A 44 21.13 -9.67 6.70
C THR A 44 21.44 -11.17 6.64
N TYR A 45 20.69 -11.94 5.84
CA TYR A 45 20.73 -13.42 5.89
C TYR A 45 21.16 -14.02 4.55
N SER A 46 21.86 -15.16 4.59
CA SER A 46 22.24 -15.88 3.38
C SER A 46 21.03 -16.53 2.71
N ARG A 47 21.16 -16.86 1.41
CA ARG A 47 20.12 -17.58 0.67
C ARG A 47 19.75 -18.91 1.32
N ASP A 48 20.72 -19.65 1.85
CA ASP A 48 20.49 -20.94 2.51
C ASP A 48 19.66 -20.78 3.79
N GLN A 49 19.91 -19.70 4.55
CA GLN A 49 19.11 -19.39 5.74
C GLN A 49 17.67 -19.02 5.36
N LEU A 50 17.48 -18.23 4.31
CA LEU A 50 16.16 -17.82 3.81
C LEU A 50 15.39 -18.99 3.19
N ALA A 51 16.08 -19.94 2.56
CA ALA A 51 15.48 -21.15 1.98
C ALA A 51 14.77 -22.04 3.03
N ARG A 52 15.13 -21.90 4.32
CA ARG A 52 14.41 -22.55 5.43
C ARG A 52 13.00 -22.01 5.65
N PHE A 53 12.63 -20.91 5.00
CA PHE A 53 11.32 -20.28 5.07
C PHE A 53 10.68 -20.24 3.68
N PRO A 54 10.31 -21.38 3.08
CA PRO A 54 9.77 -21.44 1.72
C PRO A 54 8.51 -20.59 1.54
N LEU A 55 7.73 -20.41 2.61
CA LEU A 55 6.54 -19.57 2.62
C LEU A 55 6.86 -18.10 2.32
N LEU A 56 8.04 -17.60 2.72
CA LEU A 56 8.47 -16.23 2.41
C LEU A 56 8.53 -16.01 0.89
N ASN A 57 9.17 -16.94 0.17
CA ASN A 57 9.33 -16.86 -1.28
C ASN A 57 7.97 -16.97 -2.00
N HIS A 58 7.05 -17.77 -1.46
CA HIS A 58 5.72 -17.93 -2.04
C HIS A 58 4.81 -16.71 -1.80
N GLN A 59 4.88 -16.11 -0.61
CA GLN A 59 4.01 -15.00 -0.21
C GLN A 59 4.49 -13.65 -0.72
N TRP A 60 5.79 -13.45 -0.89
CA TRP A 60 6.34 -12.16 -1.30
C TRP A 60 5.77 -11.61 -2.62
N PRO A 61 5.62 -12.41 -3.71
CA PRO A 61 4.96 -11.95 -4.92
C PRO A 61 3.51 -11.49 -4.73
N LEU A 62 2.79 -12.05 -3.75
CA LEU A 62 1.44 -11.60 -3.41
C LEU A 62 1.47 -10.23 -2.74
N VAL A 63 2.40 -10.01 -1.81
CA VAL A 63 2.62 -8.70 -1.19
C VAL A 63 2.89 -7.62 -2.24
N LEU A 64 3.70 -7.91 -3.26
CA LEU A 64 4.02 -6.96 -4.32
C LEU A 64 2.79 -6.53 -5.14
N LYS A 65 1.81 -7.42 -5.36
CA LYS A 65 0.58 -7.10 -6.10
C LYS A 65 -0.30 -6.07 -5.38
N PHE A 66 -0.22 -5.99 -4.05
CA PHE A 66 -1.03 -5.03 -3.30
C PHE A 66 -0.68 -3.57 -3.58
N LYS A 67 0.52 -3.26 -4.06
CA LYS A 67 0.88 -1.88 -4.39
C LYS A 67 -0.18 -1.26 -5.31
N GLN A 68 -0.45 -1.94 -6.43
CA GLN A 68 -1.41 -1.47 -7.41
C GLN A 68 -2.83 -1.48 -6.85
N GLN A 69 -3.22 -2.53 -6.11
CA GLN A 69 -4.57 -2.61 -5.53
C GLN A 69 -4.85 -1.48 -4.54
N VAL A 70 -3.88 -1.13 -3.70
CA VAL A 70 -4.01 -0.02 -2.73
C VAL A 70 -4.06 1.32 -3.45
N GLU A 71 -3.25 1.52 -4.49
CA GLU A 71 -3.31 2.74 -5.32
C GLU A 71 -4.67 2.88 -6.02
N ASP A 72 -5.15 1.83 -6.66
CA ASP A 72 -6.40 1.83 -7.42
C ASP A 72 -7.60 2.06 -6.49
N ALA A 73 -7.60 1.42 -5.31
CA ALA A 73 -8.64 1.64 -4.30
C ALA A 73 -8.68 3.09 -3.79
N ALA A 74 -7.51 3.68 -3.48
CA ALA A 74 -7.43 5.07 -3.04
C ALA A 74 -7.90 6.05 -4.14
N LEU A 75 -7.50 5.83 -5.39
CA LEU A 75 -7.94 6.66 -6.52
C LEU A 75 -9.44 6.53 -6.79
N ALA A 76 -9.99 5.32 -6.71
CA ALA A 76 -11.43 5.08 -6.79
C ALA A 76 -12.18 5.81 -5.66
N GLY A 77 -11.63 5.78 -4.44
CA GLY A 77 -12.15 6.53 -3.29
C GLY A 77 -12.28 8.03 -3.59
N LEU A 78 -11.24 8.64 -4.18
CA LEU A 78 -11.25 10.06 -4.56
C LEU A 78 -12.33 10.40 -5.60
N ALA A 79 -12.67 9.47 -6.48
CA ALA A 79 -13.64 9.67 -7.56
C ALA A 79 -15.08 9.26 -7.18
N SER A 80 -15.29 8.52 -6.09
CA SER A 80 -16.55 7.80 -5.84
C SER A 80 -17.72 8.62 -5.29
N GLN A 81 -17.49 9.77 -4.67
CA GLN A 81 -18.54 10.53 -3.97
C GLN A 81 -18.58 12.00 -4.41
N SER A 82 -19.80 12.54 -4.61
CA SER A 82 -20.02 13.96 -4.93
C SER A 82 -19.56 14.89 -3.81
N ALA A 83 -19.78 14.50 -2.55
CA ALA A 83 -19.27 15.15 -1.36
C ALA A 83 -18.30 14.20 -0.66
N LEU A 84 -17.02 14.55 -0.63
CA LEU A 84 -15.99 13.75 0.04
C LEU A 84 -15.56 14.45 1.32
N ALA A 85 -15.65 13.72 2.43
CA ALA A 85 -15.14 14.22 3.70
C ALA A 85 -13.62 14.44 3.59
N THR A 86 -13.15 15.57 4.12
CA THR A 86 -11.71 15.91 4.20
C THR A 86 -10.81 14.77 4.70
N PRO A 87 -11.15 14.02 5.77
CA PRO A 87 -10.29 12.92 6.22
C PRO A 87 -10.16 11.79 5.18
N VAL A 88 -11.23 11.47 4.45
CA VAL A 88 -11.20 10.45 3.39
C VAL A 88 -10.34 10.93 2.22
N ALA A 89 -10.43 12.22 1.87
CA ALA A 89 -9.62 12.83 0.83
C ALA A 89 -8.13 12.79 1.19
N ALA A 90 -7.82 13.16 2.44
CA ALA A 90 -6.47 13.19 2.96
C ALA A 90 -5.86 11.79 3.03
N ASP A 91 -6.60 10.79 3.51
CA ASP A 91 -6.15 9.39 3.55
C ASP A 91 -5.81 8.87 2.15
N ALA A 92 -6.74 9.02 1.20
CA ALA A 92 -6.54 8.53 -0.16
C ALA A 92 -5.41 9.26 -0.90
N LEU A 93 -5.30 10.59 -0.76
CA LEU A 93 -4.19 11.34 -1.36
C LEU A 93 -2.85 10.98 -0.74
N ALA A 94 -2.76 10.92 0.59
CA ALA A 94 -1.53 10.55 1.29
C ALA A 94 -1.08 9.14 0.88
N THR A 95 -2.02 8.23 0.67
CA THR A 95 -1.76 6.88 0.17
C THR A 95 -1.08 6.91 -1.20
N VAL A 96 -1.69 7.58 -2.17
CA VAL A 96 -1.14 7.64 -3.53
C VAL A 96 0.21 8.35 -3.54
N CYS A 97 0.36 9.43 -2.79
CA CYS A 97 1.65 10.13 -2.66
C CYS A 97 2.73 9.22 -2.07
N ALA A 98 2.41 8.47 -1.02
CA ALA A 98 3.37 7.56 -0.38
C ALA A 98 3.82 6.42 -1.31
N LEU A 99 2.94 5.90 -2.16
CA LEU A 99 3.25 4.76 -3.04
C LEU A 99 3.90 5.17 -4.37
N ARG A 100 3.58 6.38 -4.87
CA ARG A 100 4.12 6.92 -6.13
C ARG A 100 5.28 7.89 -5.95
N GLY A 101 5.53 8.36 -4.73
CA GLY A 101 6.55 9.37 -4.46
C GLY A 101 6.21 10.74 -5.05
N TRP A 102 4.93 11.08 -5.12
CA TRP A 102 4.49 12.37 -5.67
C TRP A 102 4.82 13.54 -4.76
N ASP A 103 5.11 14.68 -5.37
CA ASP A 103 5.16 15.96 -4.70
C ASP A 103 3.76 16.55 -4.49
N SER A 104 3.71 17.68 -3.78
CA SER A 104 2.45 18.38 -3.50
C SER A 104 1.72 18.86 -4.76
N GLN A 105 2.45 19.19 -5.83
CA GLN A 105 1.89 19.65 -7.09
C GLN A 105 1.16 18.52 -7.82
N ALA A 106 1.81 17.35 -7.97
CA ALA A 106 1.20 16.18 -8.59
C ALA A 106 -0.01 15.67 -7.78
N ALA A 107 0.10 15.70 -6.44
CA ALA A 107 -1.01 15.34 -5.55
C ALA A 107 -2.24 16.24 -5.76
N LEU A 108 -2.03 17.55 -5.81
CA LEU A 108 -3.12 18.52 -6.04
C LEU A 108 -3.73 18.36 -7.44
N ALA A 109 -2.89 18.20 -8.46
CA ALA A 109 -3.36 17.98 -9.83
C ALA A 109 -4.24 16.74 -9.93
N GLN A 110 -3.85 15.63 -9.29
CA GLN A 110 -4.64 14.42 -9.27
C GLN A 110 -5.98 14.61 -8.55
N LEU A 111 -5.98 15.28 -7.39
CA LEU A 111 -7.23 15.58 -6.66
C LEU A 111 -8.22 16.34 -7.55
N LEU A 112 -7.75 17.40 -8.19
CA LEU A 112 -8.58 18.23 -9.06
C LEU A 112 -9.08 17.44 -10.27
N ALA A 113 -8.23 16.61 -10.89
CA ALA A 113 -8.60 15.75 -12.01
C ALA A 113 -9.69 14.73 -11.62
N SER A 114 -9.52 14.04 -10.48
CA SER A 114 -10.51 13.09 -9.94
C SER A 114 -11.84 13.73 -9.55
N ARG A 115 -11.86 15.05 -9.35
CA ARG A 115 -13.07 15.83 -9.01
C ARG A 115 -13.75 16.44 -10.22
N ARG A 116 -12.99 16.76 -11.26
CA ARG A 116 -13.50 17.37 -12.49
C ARG A 116 -14.54 16.49 -13.18
N THR A 117 -14.45 15.16 -13.02
CA THR A 117 -15.43 14.19 -13.49
C THR A 117 -16.83 14.35 -12.88
N TRP A 118 -16.98 15.10 -11.78
CA TRP A 118 -18.28 15.41 -11.17
C TRP A 118 -18.90 16.73 -11.64
N LEU A 119 -18.12 17.58 -12.31
CA LEU A 119 -18.57 18.88 -12.80
C LEU A 119 -19.13 18.82 -14.23
N VAL A 120 -19.08 17.65 -14.86
CA VAL A 120 -19.60 17.36 -16.21
C VAL A 120 -20.73 16.36 -16.07
#